data_AF-A0A955NL96-F1
#
_entry.id   AF-A0A955NL96-F1
#
_cell.length_a   1.000
_cell.length_b   1.000
_cell.length_c   1.000
_cell.angle_alpha   90.00
_cell.angle_beta   90.00
_cell.angle_gamma   90.00
#
_symmetry.space_group_name_H-M   'P 1'
#
loop_
_entity.id
_entity.type
_entity.pdbx_description
1 polymer ?
#
loop_
_entity_poly.entity_id
_entity_poly.type
_entity_poly.pdbx_seq_one_letter_code
_entity_poly.pdbx_strand_id
1 'polypeptide(L)'
;MKRSKEPLNCLLAIKVAVLITLSFHINLAWGQGGNIAGYDFVGTTSYPNDGLVNAGKIELEQDILIACGFTNRAGTLAWYGTNTSPGRIIKVDLSNLQKVETLVLEEGDDFLSAAVIDGDERYGYFGTKTEPGKIIKIDLETMKRVGEITLPEGEGNLETAIVNPNGTTAYFGTYSAPAHIVEIDLMSFSRTRGL
;
A
#
# COMPACT_ATOMS: atom_id res chain seq x y z
N MET A 1 -65.88 42.44 42.46
CA MET A 1 -66.31 41.37 41.53
C MET A 1 -65.62 41.59 40.18
N LYS A 2 -65.35 40.51 39.42
CA LYS A 2 -64.43 40.42 38.25
C LYS A 2 -62.92 40.40 38.60
N ARG A 3 -62.18 39.68 37.75
CA ARG A 3 -60.81 39.15 37.94
C ARG A 3 -59.76 40.02 37.24
N SER A 4 -58.54 40.01 37.77
CA SER A 4 -57.32 39.86 36.97
C SER A 4 -56.32 38.97 37.71
N LYS A 5 -56.16 37.74 37.23
CA LYS A 5 -54.94 36.93 37.41
C LYS A 5 -54.08 37.15 36.13
N GLU A 6 -52.77 36.91 36.03
CA GLU A 6 -51.88 35.92 36.67
C GLU A 6 -50.44 36.45 36.92
N PRO A 7 -49.59 35.72 37.67
CA PRO A 7 -48.26 36.15 38.12
C PRO A 7 -47.10 35.54 37.30
N LEU A 8 -45.86 35.91 37.60
CA LEU A 8 -44.77 34.92 37.73
C LEU A 8 -43.64 35.36 38.68
N ASN A 9 -43.54 34.62 39.79
CA ASN A 9 -42.41 34.52 40.74
C ASN A 9 -41.24 33.72 40.10
N CYS A 10 -39.98 33.67 40.57
CA CYS A 10 -39.19 34.40 41.57
C CYS A 10 -37.68 34.06 41.37
N LEU A 11 -36.78 34.75 42.09
CA LEU A 11 -35.31 34.57 42.15
C LEU A 11 -34.79 33.13 42.39
N LEU A 12 -33.65 32.79 41.75
CA LEU A 12 -32.38 32.33 42.38
C LEU A 12 -31.30 32.25 41.27
N ALA A 13 -30.28 33.11 41.14
CA ALA A 13 -29.22 33.58 42.05
C ALA A 13 -28.01 32.62 42.20
N ILE A 14 -26.81 33.19 41.92
CA ILE A 14 -25.43 32.72 42.26
C ILE A 14 -24.82 31.60 41.39
N LYS A 15 -23.83 31.99 40.56
CA LYS A 15 -22.59 31.23 40.36
C LYS A 15 -21.38 32.17 40.42
N VAL A 16 -20.39 31.79 41.23
CA VAL A 16 -19.12 32.53 41.41
C VAL A 16 -18.19 32.24 40.24
N ALA A 17 -17.54 33.28 39.71
CA ALA A 17 -16.52 33.14 38.68
C ALA A 17 -15.13 32.94 39.31
N VAL A 18 -14.41 31.89 38.89
CA VAL A 18 -12.97 31.72 39.12
C VAL A 18 -12.30 31.68 37.75
N LEU A 19 -11.31 32.55 37.55
CA LEU A 19 -10.69 32.81 36.26
C LEU A 19 -9.19 32.51 36.33
N ILE A 20 -8.74 31.36 35.85
CA ILE A 20 -7.31 31.01 35.78
C ILE A 20 -6.95 30.37 34.42
N THR A 21 -6.25 31.17 33.61
CA THR A 21 -5.27 30.87 32.54
C THR A 21 -5.62 30.04 31.28
N LEU A 22 -5.31 30.68 30.15
CA LEU A 22 -4.90 30.16 28.82
C LEU A 22 -5.25 28.71 28.47
N SER A 23 -6.12 28.56 27.47
CA SER A 23 -6.26 27.32 26.69
C SER A 23 -5.77 27.53 25.25
N PHE A 24 -4.82 26.71 24.82
CA PHE A 24 -4.54 26.49 23.41
C PHE A 24 -5.85 26.07 22.72
N HIS A 25 -6.23 26.77 21.65
CA HIS A 25 -7.37 26.35 20.83
C HIS A 25 -6.94 25.22 19.91
N ILE A 26 -6.93 23.99 20.43
CA ILE A 26 -7.16 22.83 19.56
C ILE A 26 -8.65 22.88 19.21
N ASN A 27 -8.94 23.36 17.99
CA ASN A 27 -10.26 23.18 17.38
C ASN A 27 -10.44 21.69 17.04
N LEU A 28 -10.75 20.89 18.07
CA LEU A 28 -11.51 19.66 17.86
C LEU A 28 -12.87 20.10 17.34
N ALA A 29 -12.99 20.13 16.02
CA ALA A 29 -14.27 20.26 15.37
C ALA A 29 -15.12 19.07 15.82
N TRP A 30 -16.15 19.34 16.61
CA TRP A 30 -17.24 18.39 16.89
C TRP A 30 -18.10 18.25 15.63
N GLY A 31 -17.47 17.81 14.54
CA GLY A 31 -18.19 17.13 13.47
C GLY A 31 -18.85 15.90 14.09
N GLN A 32 -20.09 15.62 13.69
CA GLN A 32 -20.76 14.38 14.04
C GLN A 32 -19.82 13.22 13.70
N GLY A 33 -19.44 12.43 14.71
CA GLY A 33 -18.60 11.25 14.50
C GLY A 33 -19.36 10.29 13.59
N GLY A 34 -18.98 10.25 12.32
CA GLY A 34 -19.49 9.24 11.40
C GLY A 34 -19.06 7.87 11.91
N ASN A 35 -20.00 6.94 12.05
CA ASN A 35 -19.74 5.61 12.61
C ASN A 35 -18.54 4.97 11.91
N ILE A 36 -17.50 4.63 12.66
CA ILE A 36 -16.35 3.91 12.12
C ILE A 36 -16.64 2.42 12.26
N ALA A 37 -16.80 1.73 11.13
CA ALA A 37 -17.02 0.28 11.11
C ALA A 37 -15.86 -0.43 11.84
N GLY A 38 -16.20 -1.27 12.83
CA GLY A 38 -15.21 -1.97 13.67
C GLY A 38 -14.76 -1.24 14.94
N TYR A 39 -15.11 0.05 15.13
CA TYR A 39 -14.86 0.77 16.40
C TYR A 39 -16.11 0.79 17.29
N ASP A 40 -17.24 1.29 16.79
CA ASP A 40 -18.48 1.46 17.58
C ASP A 40 -19.47 0.29 17.45
N PHE A 41 -19.37 -0.49 16.37
CA PHE A 41 -20.21 -1.66 16.09
C PHE A 41 -19.40 -2.78 15.42
N VAL A 42 -19.86 -4.03 15.61
CA VAL A 42 -19.40 -5.17 14.79
C VAL A 42 -19.71 -4.86 13.32
N GLY A 43 -18.69 -4.90 12.46
CA GLY A 43 -18.82 -4.61 11.03
C GLY A 43 -19.83 -5.52 10.35
N THR A 44 -20.65 -4.96 9.46
CA THR A 44 -21.61 -5.70 8.62
C THR A 44 -21.10 -5.76 7.18
N THR A 45 -21.86 -6.38 6.29
CA THR A 45 -21.61 -6.38 4.84
C THR A 45 -22.62 -5.50 4.03
N SER A 46 -22.54 -4.14 4.06
CA SER A 46 -23.05 -3.20 3.00
C SER A 46 -22.29 -1.83 2.82
N TYR A 47 -21.52 -1.61 1.75
CA TYR A 47 -20.46 -0.57 1.57
C TYR A 47 -20.90 0.92 1.60
N PRO A 48 -20.05 1.86 2.10
CA PRO A 48 -18.77 1.72 2.83
C PRO A 48 -18.90 1.16 4.26
N ASN A 49 -20.10 0.73 4.64
CA ASN A 49 -20.38 -0.03 5.85
C ASN A 49 -20.39 -1.55 5.55
N ASP A 50 -19.48 -2.04 4.68
CA ASP A 50 -19.36 -3.46 4.22
C ASP A 50 -18.28 -4.27 4.91
N GLY A 51 -17.35 -3.57 5.55
CA GLY A 51 -16.00 -4.11 5.59
C GLY A 51 -15.57 -4.51 4.18
N LEU A 52 -15.21 -5.78 4.01
CA LEU A 52 -14.62 -6.32 2.80
C LEU A 52 -15.57 -7.32 2.12
N VAL A 53 -16.18 -6.90 1.00
CA VAL A 53 -16.88 -7.83 0.09
C VAL A 53 -15.93 -8.44 -0.92
N ASN A 54 -16.16 -9.71 -1.25
CA ASN A 54 -15.53 -10.34 -2.40
C ASN A 54 -16.19 -9.78 -3.68
N ALA A 55 -15.51 -8.83 -4.33
CA ALA A 55 -15.96 -8.20 -5.57
C ALA A 55 -15.73 -9.06 -6.83
N GLY A 56 -15.10 -10.23 -6.68
CA GLY A 56 -14.72 -11.12 -7.77
C GLY A 56 -13.39 -11.83 -7.51
N LYS A 57 -13.12 -12.87 -8.30
CA LYS A 57 -11.82 -13.55 -8.35
C LYS A 57 -11.51 -14.02 -9.77
N ILE A 58 -10.22 -14.15 -10.07
CA ILE A 58 -9.70 -14.91 -11.21
C ILE A 58 -8.99 -16.15 -10.65
N GLU A 59 -9.12 -17.29 -11.32
CA GLU A 59 -8.33 -18.49 -11.02
C GLU A 59 -7.22 -18.64 -12.06
N LEU A 60 -5.97 -18.78 -11.58
CA LEU A 60 -4.79 -18.88 -12.42
C LEU A 60 -4.22 -20.30 -12.33
N GLU A 61 -4.74 -21.20 -13.16
CA GLU A 61 -4.46 -22.64 -13.10
C GLU A 61 -2.96 -22.99 -13.10
N GLN A 62 -2.16 -22.20 -13.84
CA GLN A 62 -0.73 -22.44 -14.02
C GLN A 62 0.14 -21.46 -13.22
N ASP A 63 -0.35 -20.27 -12.88
CA ASP A 63 0.43 -19.20 -12.24
C ASP A 63 0.25 -19.25 -10.71
N ILE A 64 0.90 -20.24 -10.09
CA ILE A 64 0.81 -20.50 -8.65
C ILE A 64 1.69 -19.57 -7.80
N LEU A 65 1.39 -19.50 -6.50
CA LEU A 65 2.21 -18.84 -5.48
C LEU A 65 2.46 -17.34 -5.73
N ILE A 66 1.42 -16.60 -6.14
CA ILE A 66 1.45 -15.12 -6.14
C ILE A 66 1.85 -14.61 -4.75
N ALA A 67 2.87 -13.77 -4.69
CA ALA A 67 3.45 -13.28 -3.42
C ALA A 67 3.55 -11.74 -3.35
N CYS A 68 3.77 -11.07 -4.49
CA CYS A 68 3.88 -9.62 -4.56
C CYS A 68 3.15 -9.07 -5.80
N GLY A 69 2.91 -7.76 -5.83
CA GLY A 69 2.37 -7.10 -7.02
C GLY A 69 2.05 -5.63 -6.80
N PHE A 70 1.74 -4.94 -7.89
CA PHE A 70 1.32 -3.53 -7.92
C PHE A 70 0.29 -3.31 -9.02
N THR A 71 -0.42 -2.17 -8.96
CA THR A 71 -1.28 -1.69 -10.05
C THR A 71 -0.66 -0.46 -10.72
N ASN A 72 -1.14 -0.12 -11.91
CA ASN A 72 -0.99 1.25 -12.41
C ASN A 72 -1.88 2.23 -11.61
N ARG A 73 -1.62 3.53 -11.76
CA ARG A 73 -2.33 4.66 -11.12
C ARG A 73 -3.79 4.75 -11.54
N ALA A 74 -4.15 4.23 -12.71
CA ALA A 74 -5.53 4.10 -13.13
C ALA A 74 -6.28 2.94 -12.44
N GLY A 75 -5.57 2.00 -11.80
CA GLY A 75 -6.16 0.82 -11.17
C GLY A 75 -6.78 -0.17 -12.18
N THR A 76 -6.40 -0.10 -13.45
CA THR A 76 -6.95 -0.92 -14.54
C THR A 76 -6.08 -2.12 -14.88
N LEU A 77 -4.78 -2.05 -14.59
CA LEU A 77 -3.82 -3.14 -14.80
C LEU A 77 -3.10 -3.45 -13.50
N ALA A 78 -2.85 -4.73 -13.28
CA ALA A 78 -1.99 -5.22 -12.20
C ALA A 78 -0.89 -6.13 -12.74
N TRP A 79 0.25 -6.12 -12.05
CA TRP A 79 1.35 -7.05 -12.27
C TRP A 79 1.65 -7.78 -10.97
N TYR A 80 1.67 -9.11 -11.01
CA TYR A 80 1.88 -9.97 -9.85
C TYR A 80 3.11 -10.85 -10.04
N GLY A 81 4.00 -10.89 -9.05
CA GLY A 81 5.17 -11.75 -9.01
C GLY A 81 4.89 -13.06 -8.27
N THR A 82 5.39 -14.18 -8.79
CA THR A 82 5.27 -15.50 -8.16
C THR A 82 6.49 -15.91 -7.36
N ASN A 83 6.25 -16.54 -6.21
CA ASN A 83 7.24 -17.21 -5.40
C ASN A 83 7.52 -18.63 -5.96
N THR A 84 8.08 -18.67 -7.17
CA THR A 84 8.46 -19.90 -7.91
C THR A 84 9.90 -19.82 -8.40
N SER A 85 10.45 -20.94 -8.88
CA SER A 85 11.75 -20.99 -9.56
C SER A 85 11.58 -21.65 -10.95
N PRO A 86 11.84 -20.92 -12.06
CA PRO A 86 12.02 -19.46 -12.15
C PRO A 86 10.82 -18.66 -11.61
N GLY A 87 11.06 -17.40 -11.24
CA GLY A 87 10.00 -16.44 -10.95
C GLY A 87 9.17 -16.11 -12.20
N ARG A 88 7.93 -15.67 -12.00
CA ARG A 88 7.02 -15.30 -13.10
C ARG A 88 6.31 -14.01 -12.75
N ILE A 89 6.02 -13.21 -13.78
CA ILE A 89 5.27 -11.96 -13.65
C ILE A 89 4.01 -12.04 -14.50
N ILE A 90 2.87 -11.92 -13.85
CA ILE A 90 1.53 -12.10 -14.42
C ILE A 90 0.90 -10.72 -14.59
N LYS A 91 0.50 -10.38 -15.81
CA LYS A 91 -0.23 -9.14 -16.12
C LYS A 91 -1.73 -9.44 -16.15
N VAL A 92 -2.51 -8.66 -15.41
CA VAL A 92 -3.96 -8.86 -15.23
C VAL A 92 -4.69 -7.56 -15.57
N ASP A 93 -5.73 -7.68 -16.39
CA ASP A 93 -6.72 -6.63 -16.63
C ASP A 93 -7.75 -6.67 -15.50
N LEU A 94 -7.78 -5.61 -14.69
CA LEU A 94 -8.67 -5.49 -13.54
C LEU A 94 -10.08 -5.05 -13.93
N SER A 95 -10.28 -4.53 -15.15
CA SER A 95 -11.61 -4.09 -15.61
C SER A 95 -12.58 -5.26 -15.87
N ASN A 96 -12.03 -6.44 -16.14
CA ASN A 96 -12.76 -7.68 -16.46
C ASN A 96 -12.23 -8.91 -15.71
N LEU A 97 -11.25 -8.73 -14.82
CA LEU A 97 -10.54 -9.79 -14.09
C LEU A 97 -10.04 -10.91 -15.01
N GLN A 98 -9.33 -10.56 -16.09
CA GLN A 98 -8.71 -11.50 -17.01
C GLN A 98 -7.19 -11.42 -16.96
N LYS A 99 -6.52 -12.58 -17.07
CA LYS A 99 -5.07 -12.62 -17.31
C LYS A 99 -4.80 -12.18 -18.74
N VAL A 100 -3.93 -11.20 -18.91
CA VAL A 100 -3.46 -10.71 -20.21
C VAL A 100 -2.33 -11.62 -20.71
N GLU A 101 -1.28 -11.78 -19.90
CA GLU A 101 -0.07 -12.52 -20.27
C GLU A 101 0.76 -12.89 -19.03
N THR A 102 1.69 -13.84 -19.18
CA THR A 102 2.69 -14.19 -18.17
C THR A 102 4.08 -14.14 -18.78
N LEU A 103 5.00 -13.39 -18.15
CA LEU A 103 6.44 -13.50 -18.38
C LEU A 103 7.01 -14.56 -17.43
N VAL A 104 7.76 -15.53 -17.97
CA VAL A 104 8.63 -16.42 -17.17
C VAL A 104 10.03 -15.80 -17.17
N LEU A 105 10.65 -15.69 -16.00
CA LEU A 105 11.99 -15.12 -15.85
C LEU A 105 13.10 -16.13 -16.16
N GLU A 106 14.34 -15.64 -16.14
CA GLU A 106 15.56 -16.42 -16.37
C GLU A 106 15.88 -17.31 -15.16
N GLU A 107 16.74 -18.32 -15.36
CA GLU A 107 17.20 -19.19 -14.27
C GLU A 107 17.95 -18.38 -13.19
N GLY A 108 17.59 -18.57 -11.93
CA GLY A 108 18.15 -17.80 -10.81
C GLY A 108 17.46 -16.46 -10.56
N ASP A 109 16.43 -16.08 -11.32
CA ASP A 109 15.52 -14.98 -10.99
C ASP A 109 14.30 -15.52 -10.24
N ASP A 110 14.58 -16.13 -9.10
CA ASP A 110 13.62 -16.96 -8.37
C ASP A 110 12.88 -16.17 -7.27
N PHE A 111 11.73 -16.72 -6.85
CA PHE A 111 11.08 -16.41 -5.59
C PHE A 111 10.73 -14.91 -5.42
N LEU A 112 10.00 -14.33 -6.38
CA LEU A 112 9.64 -12.91 -6.34
C LEU A 112 8.79 -12.60 -5.10
N SER A 113 9.23 -11.64 -4.30
CA SER A 113 8.70 -11.35 -2.95
C SER A 113 8.40 -9.88 -2.69
N ALA A 114 9.01 -8.96 -3.45
CA ALA A 114 8.68 -7.53 -3.41
C ALA A 114 8.47 -6.98 -4.82
N ALA A 115 7.65 -5.93 -4.97
CA ALA A 115 7.37 -5.33 -6.27
C ALA A 115 7.01 -3.83 -6.16
N VAL A 116 7.53 -3.00 -7.06
CA VAL A 116 7.16 -1.57 -7.23
C VAL A 116 7.16 -1.17 -8.71
N ILE A 117 6.51 -0.05 -9.01
CA ILE A 117 6.42 0.60 -10.33
C ILE A 117 7.10 1.99 -10.28
N ASP A 118 7.67 2.45 -11.39
CA ASP A 118 8.17 3.82 -11.51
C ASP A 118 7.07 4.87 -11.73
N GLY A 119 7.45 6.15 -11.65
CA GLY A 119 6.51 7.29 -11.74
C GLY A 119 5.91 7.51 -13.13
N ASP A 120 6.60 7.01 -14.16
CA ASP A 120 6.20 7.08 -15.57
C ASP A 120 5.38 5.84 -16.01
N GLU A 121 5.22 4.85 -15.13
CA GLU A 121 4.52 3.58 -15.38
C GLU A 121 5.10 2.77 -16.55
N ARG A 122 6.40 2.93 -16.81
CA ARG A 122 7.11 2.24 -17.87
C ARG A 122 7.71 0.93 -17.39
N TYR A 123 8.29 0.94 -16.19
CA TYR A 123 9.03 -0.19 -15.67
C TYR A 123 8.51 -0.68 -14.31
N GLY A 124 8.48 -2.00 -14.18
CA GLY A 124 8.26 -2.70 -12.91
C GLY A 124 9.59 -3.23 -12.37
N TYR A 125 9.72 -3.24 -11.04
CA TYR A 125 10.92 -3.67 -10.34
C TYR A 125 10.55 -4.70 -9.28
N PHE A 126 11.07 -5.93 -9.42
CA PHE A 126 10.73 -7.07 -8.57
C PHE A 126 11.95 -7.52 -7.76
N GLY A 127 11.79 -7.63 -6.45
CA GLY A 127 12.80 -8.18 -5.54
C GLY A 127 12.70 -9.70 -5.44
N THR A 128 13.83 -10.40 -5.52
CA THR A 128 13.92 -11.86 -5.37
C THR A 128 14.19 -12.27 -3.92
N LYS A 129 13.70 -13.46 -3.56
CA LYS A 129 14.06 -14.14 -2.31
C LYS A 129 15.24 -15.09 -2.51
N THR A 130 16.35 -14.51 -2.96
CA THR A 130 17.63 -15.20 -3.21
C THR A 130 18.73 -14.65 -2.29
N GLU A 131 19.86 -15.35 -2.22
CA GLU A 131 21.10 -14.88 -1.56
C GLU A 131 22.26 -15.02 -2.57
N PRO A 132 22.87 -13.91 -3.03
CA PRO A 132 22.45 -12.52 -2.80
C PRO A 132 21.09 -12.20 -3.43
N GLY A 133 20.46 -11.12 -2.96
CA GLY A 133 19.20 -10.63 -3.50
C GLY A 133 19.38 -9.99 -4.88
N LYS A 134 18.34 -10.02 -5.70
CA LYS A 134 18.30 -9.34 -7.01
C LYS A 134 17.08 -8.44 -7.11
N ILE A 135 17.22 -7.37 -7.88
CA ILE A 135 16.12 -6.48 -8.30
C ILE A 135 16.00 -6.58 -9.81
N ILE A 136 14.93 -7.20 -10.29
CA ILE A 136 14.68 -7.47 -11.70
C ILE A 136 13.82 -6.36 -12.28
N LYS A 137 14.31 -5.69 -13.32
CA LYS A 137 13.60 -4.63 -14.05
C LYS A 137 12.90 -5.22 -15.27
N ILE A 138 11.60 -4.97 -15.38
CA ILE A 138 10.78 -5.33 -16.54
C ILE A 138 10.18 -4.10 -17.22
N ASP A 139 10.02 -4.16 -18.54
CA ASP A 139 9.23 -3.22 -19.34
C ASP A 139 7.76 -3.68 -19.36
N LEU A 140 6.85 -2.83 -18.90
CA LEU A 140 5.44 -3.19 -18.63
C LEU A 140 4.57 -3.25 -19.89
N GLU A 141 4.96 -2.53 -20.94
CA GLU A 141 4.32 -2.57 -22.25
C GLU A 141 4.65 -3.88 -22.96
N THR A 142 5.95 -4.18 -23.10
CA THR A 142 6.43 -5.33 -23.88
C THR A 142 6.51 -6.64 -23.09
N MET A 143 6.31 -6.58 -21.76
CA MET A 143 6.44 -7.70 -20.82
C MET A 143 7.76 -8.46 -20.99
N LYS A 144 8.85 -7.70 -20.98
CA LYS A 144 10.22 -8.24 -21.09
C LYS A 144 11.06 -7.82 -19.90
N ARG A 145 11.91 -8.74 -19.45
CA ARG A 145 13.08 -8.43 -18.63
C ARG A 145 14.02 -7.51 -19.41
N VAL A 146 14.42 -6.39 -18.81
CA VAL A 146 15.29 -5.38 -19.43
C VAL A 146 16.51 -5.01 -18.58
N GLY A 147 16.64 -5.56 -17.37
CA GLY A 147 17.85 -5.44 -16.56
C GLY A 147 17.72 -6.11 -15.20
N GLU A 148 18.85 -6.22 -14.51
CA GLU A 148 18.93 -6.64 -13.10
C GLU A 148 19.92 -5.76 -12.33
N ILE A 149 19.72 -5.69 -11.01
CA ILE A 149 20.76 -5.33 -10.05
C ILE A 149 20.91 -6.53 -9.10
N THR A 150 22.05 -7.20 -9.15
CA THR A 150 22.43 -8.19 -8.14
C THR A 150 23.09 -7.47 -6.96
N LEU A 151 22.66 -7.76 -5.74
CA LEU A 151 23.17 -7.17 -4.51
C LEU A 151 24.44 -7.90 -4.02
N PRO A 152 25.20 -7.31 -3.07
CA PRO A 152 26.29 -7.99 -2.38
C PRO A 152 25.83 -9.19 -1.55
N GLU A 153 26.78 -10.07 -1.23
CA GLU A 153 26.61 -11.14 -0.25
C GLU A 153 26.17 -10.59 1.12
N GLY A 154 25.13 -11.16 1.71
CA GLY A 154 24.51 -10.68 2.95
C GLY A 154 23.37 -9.67 2.75
N GLU A 155 23.14 -9.21 1.52
CA GLU A 155 21.96 -8.43 1.12
C GLU A 155 20.92 -9.32 0.39
N GLY A 156 20.58 -10.48 0.94
CA GLY A 156 19.57 -11.40 0.41
C GLY A 156 18.12 -11.16 0.88
N ASN A 157 17.21 -11.95 0.30
CA ASN A 157 15.79 -12.04 0.69
C ASN A 157 15.03 -10.70 0.70
N LEU A 158 14.70 -10.15 -0.47
CA LEU A 158 14.00 -8.85 -0.58
C LEU A 158 12.50 -8.97 -0.32
N GLU A 159 12.09 -8.98 0.95
CA GLU A 159 10.69 -9.16 1.38
C GLU A 159 9.81 -7.90 1.25
N THR A 160 10.40 -6.71 1.08
CA THR A 160 9.64 -5.45 1.00
C THR A 160 10.23 -4.52 -0.05
N ALA A 161 9.36 -3.75 -0.71
CA ALA A 161 9.75 -2.65 -1.57
C ALA A 161 8.74 -1.50 -1.44
N ILE A 162 9.24 -0.28 -1.39
CA ILE A 162 8.43 0.96 -1.50
C ILE A 162 9.09 1.91 -2.49
N VAL A 163 8.29 2.74 -3.14
CA VAL A 163 8.78 3.79 -4.04
C VAL A 163 8.37 5.17 -3.50
N ASN A 164 9.22 6.17 -3.72
CA ASN A 164 8.90 7.56 -3.37
C ASN A 164 7.72 8.10 -4.23
N PRO A 165 6.99 9.15 -3.78
CA PRO A 165 5.77 9.60 -4.45
C PRO A 165 5.93 10.10 -5.90
N ASN A 166 7.14 10.52 -6.27
CA ASN A 166 7.51 10.91 -7.63
C ASN A 166 8.03 9.72 -8.48
N GLY A 167 8.17 8.53 -7.91
CA GLY A 167 8.48 7.31 -8.64
C GLY A 167 9.89 7.22 -9.21
N THR A 168 10.86 7.93 -8.62
CA THR A 168 12.27 7.98 -9.07
C THR A 168 13.21 7.14 -8.22
N THR A 169 12.81 6.76 -7.02
CA THR A 169 13.68 6.07 -6.06
C THR A 169 12.89 5.00 -5.31
N ALA A 170 13.40 3.77 -5.37
CA ALA A 170 12.85 2.65 -4.63
C ALA A 170 13.75 2.28 -3.44
N TYR A 171 13.13 1.71 -2.41
CA TYR A 171 13.78 1.22 -1.21
C TYR A 171 13.36 -0.24 -1.02
N PHE A 172 14.33 -1.17 -1.06
CA PHE A 172 14.09 -2.60 -0.83
C PHE A 172 14.61 -3.01 0.55
N GLY A 173 13.80 -3.71 1.34
CA GLY A 173 14.21 -4.21 2.66
C GLY A 173 14.66 -5.68 2.59
N THR A 174 15.87 -5.96 3.08
CA THR A 174 16.41 -7.34 3.15
C THR A 174 15.91 -8.06 4.41
N TYR A 175 15.61 -9.35 4.27
CA TYR A 175 15.47 -10.28 5.39
C TYR A 175 16.78 -11.06 5.56
N SER A 176 17.79 -10.33 6.00
CA SER A 176 19.14 -10.84 6.28
C SER A 176 19.65 -10.33 7.64
N ALA A 177 20.84 -10.78 8.05
CA ALA A 177 21.45 -10.41 9.33
C ALA A 177 22.92 -10.00 9.11
N PRO A 178 23.27 -8.71 9.17
CA PRO A 178 22.39 -7.56 9.44
C PRO A 178 21.34 -7.34 8.33
N ALA A 179 20.24 -6.67 8.69
CA ALA A 179 19.21 -6.27 7.73
C ALA A 179 19.55 -4.90 7.13
N HIS A 180 19.20 -4.71 5.86
CA HIS A 180 19.54 -3.53 5.07
C HIS A 180 18.29 -2.92 4.43
N ILE A 181 18.32 -1.60 4.25
CA ILE A 181 17.39 -0.88 3.36
C ILE A 181 18.21 -0.41 2.17
N VAL A 182 17.96 -0.98 1.00
CA VAL A 182 18.72 -0.75 -0.23
C VAL A 182 18.02 0.32 -1.07
N GLU A 183 18.65 1.49 -1.20
CA GLU A 183 18.17 2.59 -2.03
C GLU A 183 18.63 2.43 -3.49
N ILE A 184 17.68 2.58 -4.42
CA ILE A 184 17.87 2.42 -5.87
C ILE A 184 17.30 3.64 -6.59
N ASP A 185 18.13 4.33 -7.38
CA ASP A 185 17.66 5.28 -8.38
C ASP A 185 17.08 4.51 -9.57
N LEU A 186 15.80 4.73 -9.85
CA LEU A 186 15.06 4.09 -10.93
C LEU A 186 15.34 4.72 -12.30
N MET A 187 15.77 5.99 -12.33
CA MET A 187 16.08 6.76 -13.54
C MET A 187 17.36 6.25 -14.20
N SER A 188 18.40 6.05 -13.40
CA SER A 188 19.67 5.44 -13.84
C SER A 188 19.68 3.91 -13.74
N PHE A 189 18.74 3.33 -12.98
CA PHE A 189 18.74 1.92 -12.55
C PHE A 189 20.06 1.54 -11.86
N SER A 190 20.38 2.22 -10.76
CA SER A 190 21.61 2.00 -9.98
C SER A 190 21.41 2.20 -8.48
N ARG A 191 22.19 1.49 -7.66
CA ARG A 191 22.31 1.79 -6.21
C ARG A 191 22.87 3.20 -6.02
N THR A 192 22.21 4.05 -5.22
CA THR A 192 22.63 5.44 -5.00
C THR A 192 23.73 5.60 -3.96
N ARG A 193 23.82 4.69 -2.98
CA ARG A 193 24.91 4.62 -2.00
C ARG A 193 25.20 3.17 -1.63
N GLY A 194 26.47 2.77 -1.76
CA GLY A 194 26.99 1.66 -0.96
C GLY A 194 27.24 2.18 0.45
N LEU A 195 26.70 1.46 1.43
CA LEU A 195 27.02 1.61 2.86
C LEU A 195 27.95 0.47 3.28
#